data_AF-A0A9X4LNI7-F1
#
_entry.id   AF-A0A9X4LNI7-F1
#
_cell.length_a   1.000
_cell.length_b   1.000
_cell.length_c   1.000
_cell.angle_alpha   90.00
_cell.angle_beta   90.00
_cell.angle_gamma   90.00
#
_symmetry.space_group_name_H-M   'P 1'
#
loop_
_entity.id
_entity.type
_entity.pdbx_description
1 polymer ?
#
loop_
_entity_poly.entity_id
_entity_poly.type
_entity_poly.pdbx_seq_one_letter_code
_entity_poly.pdbx_strand_id
1 'polypeptide(L)'
;MNMDKLRFPSGRSVDRARQDAKTLSREAGIPLAQALDQVCSKNGMHQPWNSALASLKASANAVVCVCCSEPQSDRTNPLMVVSADFDDGGQELVHLHCAKNDSRYGCCWCCRDERIFLAVDLNDADECPDHRGESVSDSLEEDIDSYIENVRNNS
;
A
#
# COMPACT_ATOMS: atom_id res chain seq x y z
N MET A 1 -0.18 -3.17 22.60
CA MET A 1 0.39 -3.63 21.32
C MET A 1 0.86 -5.06 21.50
N ASN A 2 0.28 -6.02 20.78
CA ASN A 2 0.57 -7.44 21.00
C ASN A 2 1.90 -7.83 20.32
N MET A 3 2.85 -8.41 21.07
CA MET A 3 4.19 -8.74 20.56
C MET A 3 4.17 -9.97 19.62
N ASP A 4 3.08 -10.73 19.64
CA ASP A 4 2.88 -11.97 18.89
C ASP A 4 2.90 -11.78 17.36
N LYS A 5 2.64 -10.54 16.89
CA LYS A 5 2.66 -10.21 15.45
C LYS A 5 4.03 -9.79 14.93
N LEU A 6 4.99 -9.51 15.83
CA LEU A 6 6.32 -9.06 15.43
C LEU A 6 7.14 -10.24 14.89
N ARG A 7 7.73 -10.06 13.72
CA ARG A 7 8.56 -11.04 13.03
C ARG A 7 9.92 -10.46 12.74
N PHE A 8 10.95 -11.29 12.89
CA PHE A 8 12.29 -10.99 12.42
C PHE A 8 12.36 -11.00 10.89
N PRO A 9 13.41 -10.41 10.28
CA PRO A 9 13.66 -10.51 8.83
C PRO A 9 13.69 -11.95 8.29
N SER A 10 14.07 -12.92 9.12
CA SER A 10 14.00 -14.36 8.80
C SER A 10 12.58 -14.94 8.74
N GLY A 11 11.53 -14.15 9.03
CA GLY A 11 10.13 -14.58 9.15
C GLY A 11 9.76 -15.19 10.51
N ARG A 12 10.74 -15.45 11.39
CA ARG A 12 10.53 -16.07 12.70
C ARG A 12 9.84 -15.09 13.66
N SER A 13 8.88 -15.58 14.45
CA SER A 13 8.17 -14.73 15.42
C SER A 13 9.05 -14.39 16.63
N VAL A 14 8.79 -13.24 17.25
CA VAL A 14 9.48 -12.81 18.47
C VAL A 14 9.33 -13.82 19.61
N ASP A 15 8.18 -14.46 19.77
CA ASP A 15 7.99 -15.45 20.83
C ASP A 15 8.78 -16.73 20.59
N ARG A 16 8.88 -17.18 19.34
CA ARG A 16 9.71 -18.33 19.02
C ARG A 16 11.18 -18.01 19.29
N ALA A 17 11.64 -16.83 18.88
CA ALA A 17 13.00 -16.37 19.16
C ALA A 17 13.30 -16.31 20.68
N ARG A 18 12.34 -15.89 21.52
CA ARG A 18 12.48 -15.94 22.98
C ARG A 18 12.62 -17.36 23.52
N GLN A 19 11.84 -18.30 23.00
CA GLN A 19 11.94 -19.71 23.38
C GLN A 19 13.30 -20.31 23.00
N ASP A 20 13.79 -19.98 21.80
CA ASP A 20 15.11 -20.42 21.35
C ASP A 20 16.21 -19.84 22.24
N ALA A 21 16.12 -18.58 22.64
CA ALA A 21 17.08 -17.95 23.53
C ALA A 21 17.12 -18.59 24.93
N LYS A 22 15.96 -18.99 25.47
CA LYS A 22 15.90 -19.76 26.73
C LYS A 22 16.57 -21.13 26.60
N THR A 23 16.38 -21.79 25.47
CA THR A 23 17.01 -23.09 25.18
C THR A 23 18.54 -22.92 25.08
N LEU A 24 18.98 -21.94 24.28
CA LEU A 24 20.40 -21.62 24.10
C LEU A 24 21.09 -21.22 25.41
N SER A 25 20.43 -20.43 26.25
CA SER A 25 20.97 -20.03 27.56
C SER A 25 21.24 -21.25 28.46
N ARG A 26 20.36 -22.25 28.45
CA ARG A 26 20.52 -23.49 29.22
C ARG A 26 21.60 -24.39 28.66
N GLU A 27 21.66 -24.55 27.34
CA GLU A 27 22.61 -25.44 26.67
C GLU A 27 24.04 -24.89 26.69
N ALA A 28 24.20 -23.58 26.47
CA ALA A 28 25.50 -22.94 26.40
C ALA A 28 25.98 -22.37 27.75
N GLY A 29 25.15 -22.39 28.79
CA GLY A 29 25.48 -21.83 30.10
C GLY A 29 25.70 -20.32 30.12
N ILE A 30 25.14 -19.59 29.14
CA ILE A 30 25.29 -18.14 29.00
C ILE A 30 24.08 -17.39 29.60
N PRO A 31 24.26 -16.14 30.06
CA PRO A 31 23.15 -15.31 30.49
C PRO A 31 22.08 -15.16 29.41
N LEU A 32 20.81 -15.16 29.81
CA LEU A 32 19.67 -15.07 28.88
C LEU A 32 19.76 -13.84 27.97
N ALA A 33 20.24 -12.70 28.49
CA ALA A 33 20.43 -11.48 27.69
C ALA A 33 21.39 -11.72 26.51
N GLN A 34 22.54 -12.36 26.78
CA GLN A 34 23.50 -12.73 25.74
C GLN A 34 22.91 -13.74 24.75
N ALA A 35 22.12 -14.70 25.22
CA ALA A 35 21.43 -15.65 24.36
C ALA A 35 20.41 -14.97 23.42
N LEU A 36 19.68 -13.96 23.92
CA LEU A 36 18.74 -13.16 23.13
C LEU A 36 19.46 -12.38 22.03
N ASP A 37 20.59 -11.76 22.32
CA ASP A 37 21.39 -11.02 21.34
C ASP A 37 21.96 -11.95 20.25
N GLN A 38 22.39 -13.16 20.61
CA GLN A 38 22.83 -14.17 19.65
C GLN A 38 21.69 -14.66 18.76
N VAL A 39 20.51 -14.95 19.33
CA VAL A 39 19.34 -15.35 18.55
C VAL A 39 18.90 -14.21 17.63
N CYS A 40 18.96 -12.97 18.10
CA CYS A 40 18.68 -11.78 17.29
C CYS A 40 19.59 -11.71 16.06
N SER A 41 20.90 -11.86 16.26
CA SER A 41 21.89 -11.87 15.17
C SER A 41 21.66 -13.01 14.18
N LYS A 42 21.33 -14.21 14.67
CA LYS A 42 20.99 -15.38 13.82
C LYS A 42 19.73 -15.17 12.98
N ASN A 43 18.86 -14.24 13.37
CA ASN A 43 17.63 -13.92 12.65
C ASN A 43 17.74 -12.64 11.81
N GLY A 44 18.97 -12.20 11.50
CA GLY A 44 19.22 -11.09 10.57
C GLY A 44 19.25 -9.71 11.21
N MET A 45 19.31 -9.61 12.54
CA MET A 45 19.43 -8.33 13.23
C MET A 45 20.68 -8.29 14.11
N HIS A 46 21.72 -7.62 13.63
CA HIS A 46 23.00 -7.44 14.31
C HIS A 46 22.97 -6.30 15.33
N GLN A 47 22.01 -6.34 16.25
CA GLN A 47 21.85 -5.37 17.31
C GLN A 47 21.35 -6.05 18.59
N PRO A 48 21.51 -5.41 19.77
CA PRO A 48 20.98 -5.96 21.01
C PRO A 48 19.46 -6.16 20.93
N TRP A 49 18.96 -7.17 21.63
CA TRP A 49 17.56 -7.59 21.61
C TRP A 49 16.56 -6.44 21.80
N ASN A 50 16.84 -5.52 22.71
CA ASN A 50 15.97 -4.38 22.98
C ASN A 50 15.88 -3.40 21.80
N SER A 51 17.02 -3.08 21.17
CA SER A 51 17.08 -2.24 19.97
C SER A 51 16.38 -2.93 18.79
N ALA A 52 16.58 -4.24 18.65
CA ALA A 52 15.88 -5.07 17.70
C ALA A 52 14.36 -5.02 17.86
N LEU A 53 13.85 -5.16 19.07
CA LEU A 53 12.41 -5.02 19.32
C LEU A 53 11.89 -3.63 18.98
N ALA A 54 12.68 -2.57 19.24
CA ALA A 54 12.31 -1.21 18.84
C ALA A 54 12.24 -1.08 17.31
N SER A 55 13.24 -1.59 16.58
CA SER A 55 13.22 -1.62 15.11
C SER A 55 12.04 -2.41 14.56
N LEU A 56 11.76 -3.61 15.10
CA LEU A 56 10.61 -4.42 14.65
C LEU A 56 9.29 -3.72 14.89
N LYS A 57 9.13 -3.01 16.01
CA LYS A 57 7.93 -2.20 16.28
C LYS A 57 7.81 -1.04 15.30
N ALA A 58 8.93 -0.38 14.98
CA ALA A 58 8.94 0.70 14.00
C ALA A 58 8.58 0.18 12.60
N SER A 59 9.16 -0.96 12.18
CA SER A 59 8.86 -1.62 10.91
C SER A 59 7.42 -2.13 10.83
N ALA A 60 6.85 -2.64 11.93
CA ALA A 60 5.44 -3.06 11.95
C ALA A 60 4.46 -1.89 11.79
N ASN A 61 4.90 -0.66 12.04
CA ASN A 61 4.14 0.56 11.81
C ASN A 61 4.60 1.29 10.53
N ALA A 62 5.53 0.72 9.76
CA ALA A 62 6.00 1.33 8.55
C ALA A 62 4.87 1.27 7.52
N VAL A 63 4.51 2.44 7.01
CA VAL A 63 3.72 2.59 5.80
C VAL A 63 4.56 2.07 4.64
N VAL A 64 4.14 0.95 4.04
CA VAL A 64 4.83 0.27 2.94
C VAL A 64 3.89 0.08 1.77
N CYS A 65 4.47 0.00 0.58
CA CYS A 65 3.71 -0.37 -0.61
C CYS A 65 3.24 -1.83 -0.51
N VAL A 66 1.94 -2.08 -0.68
CA VAL A 66 1.38 -3.44 -0.71
C VAL A 66 1.88 -4.27 -1.91
N CYS A 67 2.35 -3.62 -2.98
CA CYS A 67 2.84 -4.29 -4.18
C CYS A 67 4.29 -4.79 -4.04
N CYS A 68 5.18 -3.99 -3.47
CA CYS A 68 6.62 -4.30 -3.42
C CYS A 68 7.21 -4.38 -2.00
N SER A 69 6.41 -4.13 -0.96
CA SER A 69 6.83 -4.11 0.46
C SER A 69 7.89 -3.07 0.83
N GLU A 70 8.20 -2.16 -0.09
CA GLU A 70 9.19 -1.11 0.08
C GLU A 70 8.55 0.15 0.70
N PRO A 71 9.16 0.77 1.74
CA PRO A 71 8.65 1.98 2.40
C PRO A 71 9.01 3.30 1.69
N GLN A 72 9.84 3.26 0.65
CA GLN A 72 10.45 4.43 0.01
C GLN A 72 9.35 5.27 -0.62
N SER A 73 9.16 6.50 -0.17
CA SER A 73 8.19 7.42 -0.78
C SER A 73 8.89 8.73 -1.07
N ASP A 74 8.83 9.17 -2.32
CA ASP A 74 9.35 10.48 -2.74
C ASP A 74 8.35 11.19 -3.67
N ARG A 75 8.70 12.39 -4.14
CA ARG A 75 7.81 13.22 -4.97
C ARG A 75 7.51 12.60 -6.35
N THR A 76 8.39 11.75 -6.86
CA THR A 76 8.26 11.11 -8.18
C THR A 76 7.61 9.74 -8.12
N ASN A 77 7.66 9.08 -6.96
CA ASN A 77 7.03 7.79 -6.71
C ASN A 77 6.42 7.74 -5.29
N PRO A 78 5.36 8.53 -5.03
CA PRO A 78 4.74 8.59 -3.71
C PRO A 78 3.97 7.31 -3.40
N LEU A 79 3.85 6.99 -2.10
CA LEU A 79 2.87 6.04 -1.59
C LEU A 79 1.49 6.70 -1.57
N MET A 80 0.58 6.16 -2.35
CA MET A 80 -0.78 6.65 -2.56
C MET A 80 -1.78 5.69 -1.93
N VAL A 81 -2.83 6.23 -1.31
CA VAL A 81 -3.94 5.44 -0.77
C VAL A 81 -4.72 4.85 -1.95
N VAL A 82 -4.96 3.54 -1.89
CA VAL A 82 -5.93 2.89 -2.78
C VAL A 82 -7.31 3.27 -2.27
N SER A 83 -8.00 4.10 -3.05
CA SER A 83 -9.37 4.53 -2.79
C SER A 83 -10.29 3.36 -3.06
N ALA A 84 -10.79 2.77 -1.99
CA ALA A 84 -11.82 1.74 -2.01
C ALA A 84 -12.89 2.11 -0.97
N ASP A 85 -14.14 1.77 -1.24
CA ASP A 85 -15.32 2.11 -0.44
C ASP A 85 -15.43 1.33 0.89
N PHE A 86 -14.31 1.02 1.55
CA PHE A 86 -14.31 0.18 2.75
C PHE A 86 -14.43 1.01 4.04
N ASP A 87 -15.50 0.75 4.79
CA ASP A 87 -15.80 1.26 6.14
C ASP A 87 -14.86 0.69 7.23
N ASP A 88 -13.96 -0.23 6.90
CA ASP A 88 -13.16 -1.00 7.87
C ASP A 88 -11.67 -0.60 7.89
N GLY A 89 -11.40 0.64 8.31
CA GLY A 89 -10.19 1.06 9.04
C GLY A 89 -8.78 0.83 8.45
N GLY A 90 -8.63 0.17 7.30
CA GLY A 90 -7.36 -0.17 6.68
C GLY A 90 -7.21 0.49 5.31
N GLN A 91 -6.42 1.55 5.24
CA GLN A 91 -6.03 2.14 3.95
C GLN A 91 -4.82 1.38 3.41
N GLU A 92 -5.00 0.67 2.29
CA GLU A 92 -3.89 0.09 1.54
C GLU A 92 -3.12 1.21 0.82
N LEU A 93 -1.79 1.10 0.84
CA LEU A 93 -0.89 2.08 0.25
C LEU A 93 -0.09 1.42 -0.86
N VAL A 94 -0.03 2.05 -2.03
CA VAL A 94 0.70 1.55 -3.19
C VAL A 94 1.54 2.67 -3.79
N HIS A 95 2.74 2.36 -4.26
CA HIS A 95 3.53 3.32 -5.02
C HIS A 95 2.83 3.67 -6.33
N LEU A 96 2.86 4.94 -6.73
CA LEU A 96 2.34 5.37 -8.03
C LEU A 96 2.92 4.54 -9.19
N HIS A 97 4.23 4.25 -9.17
CA HIS A 97 4.87 3.44 -10.21
C HIS A 97 4.44 1.96 -10.14
N CYS A 98 4.24 1.41 -8.95
CA CYS A 98 3.75 0.03 -8.80
C CYS A 98 2.31 -0.09 -9.32
N ALA A 99 1.45 0.88 -8.99
CA ALA A 99 0.09 0.93 -9.50
C ALA A 99 0.04 1.01 -11.03
N LYS A 100 0.90 1.83 -11.65
CA LYS A 100 0.98 1.96 -13.12
C LYS A 100 1.43 0.69 -13.85
N ASN A 101 2.16 -0.20 -13.17
CA ASN A 101 2.70 -1.43 -13.76
C ASN A 101 1.91 -2.69 -13.41
N ASP A 102 0.89 -2.59 -12.56
CA ASP A 102 0.10 -3.72 -12.07
C ASP A 102 -1.37 -3.53 -12.46
N SER A 103 -1.90 -4.45 -13.27
CA SER A 103 -3.25 -4.37 -13.83
C SER A 103 -4.37 -4.44 -12.79
N ARG A 104 -4.06 -4.67 -11.52
CA ARG A 104 -5.03 -4.60 -10.42
C ARG A 104 -5.43 -3.16 -10.07
N TYR A 105 -4.63 -2.18 -10.48
CA TYR A 105 -4.85 -0.78 -10.16
C TYR A 105 -5.06 0.04 -11.44
N GLY A 106 -5.73 1.18 -11.26
CA GLY A 106 -5.88 2.18 -12.31
C GLY A 106 -6.05 3.57 -11.73
N CYS A 107 -5.99 4.56 -12.61
CA CYS A 107 -6.24 5.96 -12.27
C CYS A 107 -7.46 6.44 -13.06
N CYS A 108 -8.35 7.18 -12.40
CA CYS A 108 -9.44 7.84 -13.09
C CYS A 108 -8.89 8.91 -14.05
N TRP A 109 -9.34 8.96 -15.29
CA TRP A 109 -8.90 9.99 -16.24
C TRP A 109 -9.15 11.42 -15.73
N CYS A 110 -10.27 11.65 -15.02
CA CYS A 110 -10.64 12.93 -14.44
C CYS A 110 -9.78 13.29 -13.20
N CYS A 111 -9.50 12.30 -12.32
CA CYS A 111 -8.70 12.52 -11.10
C CYS A 111 -7.20 12.42 -11.31
N ARG A 112 -6.75 11.81 -12.41
CA ARG A 112 -5.35 11.55 -12.74
C ARG A 112 -4.60 10.85 -11.59
N ASP A 113 -3.35 11.24 -11.37
CA ASP A 113 -2.44 10.69 -10.36
C ASP A 113 -2.77 11.15 -8.92
N GLU A 114 -3.93 11.78 -8.67
CA GLU A 114 -4.32 12.22 -7.32
C GLU A 114 -4.85 11.08 -6.44
N ARG A 115 -5.45 10.06 -7.06
CA ARG A 115 -5.99 8.87 -6.37
C ARG A 115 -5.76 7.62 -7.20
N ILE A 116 -5.45 6.52 -6.51
CA ILE A 116 -5.36 5.19 -7.13
C ILE A 116 -6.63 4.42 -6.80
N PHE A 117 -7.20 3.73 -7.77
CA PHE A 117 -8.38 2.89 -7.63
C PHE A 117 -8.00 1.44 -7.93
N LEU A 118 -8.80 0.48 -7.47
CA LEU A 118 -8.74 -0.85 -8.04
C LEU A 118 -9.30 -0.77 -9.46
N ALA A 119 -8.69 -1.51 -10.39
CA ALA A 119 -9.13 -1.52 -11.79
C ALA A 119 -10.59 -2.00 -11.93
N VAL A 120 -11.06 -2.82 -10.99
CA VAL A 120 -12.46 -3.30 -10.94
C VAL A 120 -13.46 -2.20 -10.53
N ASP A 121 -12.99 -1.12 -9.92
CA ASP A 121 -13.82 0.00 -9.49
C ASP A 121 -13.88 1.12 -10.56
N LEU A 122 -13.10 0.98 -11.63
CA LEU A 122 -13.15 1.86 -12.80
C LEU A 122 -14.15 1.31 -13.82
N ASN A 123 -14.87 2.20 -14.48
CA ASN A 123 -15.72 1.83 -15.61
C ASN A 123 -14.90 1.61 -16.90
N ASP A 124 -15.56 1.23 -17.99
CA ASP A 124 -14.92 0.99 -19.30
C ASP A 124 -14.24 2.25 -19.90
N ALA A 125 -14.52 3.44 -19.35
CA ALA A 125 -13.90 4.71 -19.74
C ALA A 125 -12.74 5.13 -18.80
N ASP A 126 -12.28 4.23 -17.92
CA ASP A 126 -11.28 4.51 -16.88
C ASP A 126 -11.72 5.66 -15.94
N GLU A 127 -12.98 5.68 -15.52
CA GLU A 127 -13.51 6.67 -14.56
C GLU A 127 -13.90 6.02 -13.24
N CYS A 128 -13.63 6.73 -12.15
CA CYS A 128 -13.98 6.30 -10.80
C CYS A 128 -15.48 6.45 -10.49
N PRO A 129 -15.96 5.87 -9.38
CA PRO A 129 -17.36 5.96 -8.97
C PRO A 129 -17.89 7.39 -8.78
N ASP A 130 -17.02 8.37 -8.53
CA ASP A 130 -17.38 9.78 -8.41
C ASP A 130 -17.71 10.43 -9.77
N HIS A 131 -17.09 9.98 -10.87
CA HIS A 131 -17.16 10.62 -12.19
C HIS A 131 -17.96 9.82 -13.24
N ARG A 132 -18.64 8.74 -12.83
CA ARG A 132 -19.50 7.82 -13.64
C ARG A 132 -20.07 8.39 -14.95
N GLY A 133 -19.29 8.39 -16.02
CA GLY A 133 -19.72 8.78 -17.37
C GLY A 133 -19.79 10.29 -17.62
N GLU A 134 -19.31 11.15 -16.73
CA GLU A 134 -19.34 12.61 -16.92
C GLU A 134 -18.49 13.09 -18.12
N SER A 135 -17.56 12.25 -18.61
CA SER A 135 -16.80 12.56 -19.83
C SER A 135 -17.61 12.43 -21.13
N VAL A 136 -18.78 11.80 -21.09
CA VAL A 136 -19.68 11.72 -22.25
C VAL A 136 -20.56 12.96 -22.26
N SER A 137 -20.17 13.97 -23.04
CA SER A 137 -21.07 15.09 -23.32
C SER A 137 -22.21 14.61 -24.23
N ASP A 138 -23.43 14.56 -23.72
CA ASP A 138 -24.66 14.36 -24.52
C ASP A 138 -24.96 15.53 -25.48
N SER A 139 -24.09 16.54 -25.55
CA SER A 139 -24.37 17.82 -26.22
C SER A 139 -24.14 17.85 -27.73
N LEU A 140 -23.67 16.76 -28.37
CA LEU A 140 -23.41 16.82 -29.82
C LEU A 140 -24.70 16.69 -30.66
N GLU A 141 -25.76 16.07 -30.14
CA GLU A 141 -27.00 15.89 -30.89
C GLU A 141 -27.86 17.16 -30.92
N GLU A 142 -27.92 17.92 -29.82
CA GLU A 142 -28.74 19.14 -29.74
C GLU A 142 -28.16 20.32 -30.56
N ASP A 143 -26.84 20.39 -30.74
CA ASP A 143 -26.18 21.48 -31.47
C ASP A 143 -26.29 21.35 -33.00
N ILE A 144 -26.44 20.13 -33.53
CA ILE A 144 -26.54 19.91 -34.97
C ILE A 144 -27.91 20.37 -35.50
N ASP A 145 -28.99 20.09 -34.77
CA ASP A 145 -30.34 20.48 -35.18
C ASP A 145 -30.53 22.00 -35.13
N SER A 146 -29.98 22.68 -34.11
CA SER A 146 -29.99 24.13 -34.03
C SER A 146 -29.20 24.79 -35.17
N TYR A 147 -28.04 24.23 -35.54
CA TYR A 147 -27.25 24.71 -36.68
C TYR A 147 -28.01 24.56 -38.01
N ILE A 148 -28.65 23.40 -38.23
CA ILE A 148 -29.45 23.14 -39.44
C ILE A 148 -30.65 24.09 -39.54
N GLU A 149 -31.35 24.33 -38.43
CA GLU A 149 -32.50 25.24 -38.40
C GLU A 149 -32.09 26.70 -38.62
N ASN A 150 -30.99 27.13 -38.01
CA ASN A 150 -30.49 28.50 -38.14
C ASN A 150 -29.96 28.80 -39.55
N VAL A 151 -29.40 27.80 -40.25
CA VAL A 151 -29.03 27.91 -41.67
C VAL A 151 -30.27 28.01 -42.56
N ARG A 152 -31.34 27.24 -42.27
CA ARG A 152 -32.60 27.29 -43.03
C ARG A 152 -33.36 28.60 -42.87
N ASN A 153 -33.30 29.23 -41.70
CA ASN A 153 -34.01 30.48 -41.42
C ASN A 153 -33.26 31.74 -41.88
N ASN A 154 -31.96 31.64 -42.17
CA ASN A 154 -31.12 32.76 -42.64
C ASN A 154 -30.63 32.61 -44.10
N SER A 155 -31.25 31.72 -44.88
CA SER A 155 -31.05 31.55 -46.34
C SER A 155 -32.27 31.98 -47.13
#